data_AF-A0A1G2HI13-F1
#
_entry.id   AF-A0A1G2HI13-F1
#
_cell.length_a   1.000
_cell.length_b   1.000
_cell.length_c   1.000
_cell.angle_alpha   90.00
_cell.angle_beta   90.00
_cell.angle_gamma   90.00
#
_symmetry.space_group_name_H-M   'P 1'
#
loop_
_entity.id
_entity.type
_entity.pdbx_description
1 polymer ?
#
loop_
_entity_poly.entity_id
_entity_poly.type
_entity_poly.pdbx_seq_one_letter_code
_entity_poly.pdbx_strand_id
1 'polypeptide(L)'
;MSLLEPKPGGLPEEPLIDLELKNEAGVFRIKEAEDGKITIEIENAEGKKFVLNDLLPKDWRILSYITPRGSGELRVDYLLKEVIISEAEVLREGWRNMLSILHEIGHAIIYESGSAQKNLYLRKAQLLEEIIVFPNDPKLVKEVETIMSKIEKDAWAWAIREFKKILQELNIDQRIIFESNDKLREYVNIFLTDYKGWGIKDIKNMQISEQEREELLEYISKLYTTKDEK
;
A
#
# COMPACT_ATOMS: atom_id res chain seq x y z
N MET A 1 -57.24 -11.13 -7.84
CA MET A 1 -55.93 -11.02 -7.17
C MET A 1 -54.87 -11.05 -8.26
N SER A 2 -54.34 -9.88 -8.63
CA SER A 2 -53.26 -9.75 -9.60
C SER A 2 -51.95 -9.89 -8.82
N LEU A 3 -51.20 -10.95 -9.12
CA LEU A 3 -49.84 -11.15 -8.63
C LEU A 3 -48.95 -10.18 -9.43
N LEU A 4 -48.44 -9.16 -8.75
CA LEU A 4 -47.41 -8.27 -9.27
C LEU A 4 -46.15 -9.10 -9.50
N GLU A 5 -45.69 -9.14 -10.74
CA GLU A 5 -44.36 -9.66 -11.07
C GLU A 5 -43.29 -8.76 -10.44
N PRO A 6 -42.23 -9.33 -9.84
CA PRO A 6 -41.11 -8.54 -9.37
C PRO A 6 -40.38 -7.95 -10.58
N LYS A 7 -40.26 -6.61 -10.62
CA LYS A 7 -39.33 -5.95 -11.54
C LYS A 7 -37.92 -6.50 -11.30
N PRO A 8 -37.11 -6.75 -12.35
CA PRO A 8 -35.71 -7.09 -12.18
C PRO A 8 -35.01 -5.89 -11.53
N GLY A 9 -34.79 -5.98 -10.22
CA GLY A 9 -33.97 -5.04 -9.49
C GLY A 9 -32.53 -5.27 -9.93
N GLY A 10 -32.03 -4.42 -10.83
CA GLY A 10 -30.60 -4.22 -10.96
C GLY A 10 -30.05 -3.87 -9.57
N LEU A 11 -28.89 -4.43 -9.23
CA LEU A 11 -28.17 -3.99 -8.04
C LEU A 11 -28.05 -2.46 -8.11
N PRO A 12 -28.31 -1.72 -7.02
CA PRO A 12 -28.09 -0.27 -7.02
C PRO A 12 -26.65 -0.01 -7.44
N GLU A 13 -26.47 0.87 -8.44
CA GLU A 13 -25.13 1.32 -8.83
C GLU A 13 -24.42 1.83 -7.58
N GLU A 14 -23.23 1.29 -7.30
CA GLU A 14 -22.44 1.77 -6.17
C GLU A 14 -22.13 3.25 -6.39
N PRO A 15 -22.26 4.10 -5.37
CA PRO A 15 -21.99 5.52 -5.51
C PRO A 15 -20.52 5.73 -5.87
N LEU A 16 -20.27 6.59 -6.86
CA LEU A 16 -18.92 7.02 -7.22
C LEU A 16 -18.22 7.66 -6.02
N ILE A 17 -16.92 7.40 -5.88
CA ILE A 17 -16.12 8.01 -4.82
C ILE A 17 -16.01 9.53 -5.04
N ASP A 18 -16.41 10.30 -4.02
CA ASP A 18 -16.16 11.74 -3.92
C ASP A 18 -15.71 12.09 -2.49
N LEU A 19 -14.43 11.85 -2.23
CA LEU A 19 -13.80 12.07 -0.93
C LEU A 19 -13.04 13.38 -0.92
N GLU A 20 -13.26 14.18 0.13
CA GLU A 20 -12.57 15.44 0.33
C GLU A 20 -12.14 15.61 1.80
N LEU A 21 -10.82 15.74 2.02
CA LEU A 21 -10.23 15.96 3.33
C LEU A 21 -9.61 17.36 3.38
N LYS A 22 -10.10 18.21 4.30
CA LYS A 22 -9.62 19.58 4.47
C LYS A 22 -8.89 19.77 5.80
N ASN A 23 -7.74 20.44 5.76
CA ASN A 23 -7.02 20.90 6.95
C ASN A 23 -6.18 22.16 6.61
N GLU A 24 -5.26 22.54 7.50
CA GLU A 24 -4.36 23.68 7.30
C GLU A 24 -3.40 23.52 6.10
N ALA A 25 -3.15 22.29 5.63
CA ALA A 25 -2.34 22.04 4.44
C ALA A 25 -3.11 22.32 3.14
N GLY A 26 -4.45 22.32 3.19
CA GLY A 26 -5.33 22.60 2.06
C GLY A 26 -6.40 21.53 1.89
N VAL A 27 -6.57 21.03 0.67
CA VAL A 27 -7.54 20.00 0.29
C VAL A 27 -6.83 18.78 -0.30
N PHE A 28 -7.17 17.59 0.21
CA PHE A 28 -6.78 16.31 -0.36
C PHE A 28 -8.05 15.60 -0.85
N ARG A 29 -8.13 15.35 -2.14
CA ARG A 29 -9.37 14.96 -2.83
C ARG A 29 -9.17 13.70 -3.66
N ILE A 30 -10.11 12.77 -3.56
CA ILE A 30 -10.17 11.56 -4.37
C ILE A 30 -11.53 11.52 -5.06
N LYS A 31 -11.52 11.48 -6.39
CA LYS A 31 -12.74 11.49 -7.21
C LYS A 31 -12.73 10.36 -8.22
N GLU A 32 -13.85 9.68 -8.33
CA GLU A 32 -14.12 8.69 -9.36
C GLU A 32 -15.06 9.30 -10.42
N ALA A 33 -14.68 9.19 -11.68
CA ALA A 33 -15.52 9.57 -12.82
C ALA A 33 -16.44 8.41 -13.24
N GLU A 34 -17.46 8.70 -14.05
CA GLU A 34 -18.43 7.70 -14.54
C GLU A 34 -17.78 6.54 -15.32
N ASP A 35 -16.59 6.75 -15.89
CA ASP A 35 -15.81 5.72 -16.57
C ASP A 35 -14.96 4.85 -15.61
N GLY A 36 -15.12 5.04 -14.29
CA GLY A 36 -14.36 4.37 -13.23
C GLY A 36 -12.96 4.95 -13.02
N LYS A 37 -12.59 6.04 -13.70
CA LYS A 37 -11.26 6.64 -13.53
C LYS A 37 -11.18 7.40 -12.22
N ILE A 38 -10.21 7.03 -11.39
CA ILE A 38 -9.91 7.73 -10.14
C ILE A 38 -8.83 8.79 -10.33
N THR A 39 -9.10 9.98 -9.82
CA THR A 39 -8.17 11.11 -9.74
C THR A 39 -7.91 11.47 -8.29
N ILE A 40 -6.64 11.61 -7.94
CA ILE A 40 -6.20 12.05 -6.62
C ILE A 40 -5.49 13.40 -6.75
N GLU A 41 -6.08 14.43 -6.15
CA GLU A 41 -5.63 15.81 -6.23
C GLU A 41 -5.30 16.35 -4.84
N ILE A 42 -4.21 17.11 -4.75
CA ILE A 42 -3.83 17.89 -3.58
C ILE A 42 -3.86 19.35 -4.00
N GLU A 43 -4.55 20.18 -3.25
CA GLU A 43 -4.64 21.63 -3.47
C GLU A 43 -4.19 22.32 -2.19
N ASN A 44 -3.19 23.20 -2.24
CA ASN A 44 -2.75 23.95 -1.06
C ASN A 44 -3.76 25.08 -0.72
N ALA A 45 -3.54 25.76 0.41
CA ALA A 45 -4.41 26.88 0.83
C ALA A 45 -4.45 28.07 -0.16
N GLU A 46 -3.48 28.17 -1.07
CA GLU A 46 -3.38 29.22 -2.10
C GLU A 46 -4.02 28.79 -3.44
N GLY A 47 -4.57 27.58 -3.53
CA GLY A 47 -5.19 27.03 -4.74
C GLY A 47 -4.20 26.38 -5.72
N LYS A 48 -2.92 26.23 -5.35
CA LYS A 48 -1.93 25.49 -6.16
C LYS A 48 -2.23 24.00 -6.06
N LYS A 49 -2.27 23.32 -7.22
CA LYS A 49 -2.68 21.93 -7.36
C LYS A 49 -1.54 21.01 -7.73
N PHE A 50 -1.62 19.77 -7.28
CA PHE A 50 -0.79 18.65 -7.70
C PHE A 50 -1.68 17.41 -7.87
N VAL A 51 -1.53 16.68 -8.97
CA VAL A 51 -2.31 15.46 -9.24
C VAL A 51 -1.39 14.25 -9.11
N LEU A 52 -1.65 13.37 -8.14
CA LEU A 52 -0.78 12.20 -7.90
C LEU A 52 -0.74 11.23 -9.09
N ASN A 53 -1.81 11.18 -9.89
CA ASN A 53 -1.86 10.36 -11.10
C ASN A 53 -0.75 10.70 -12.09
N ASP A 54 -0.25 11.94 -12.11
CA ASP A 54 0.81 12.37 -13.03
C ASP A 54 2.17 11.70 -12.71
N LEU A 55 2.29 11.10 -11.53
CA LEU A 55 3.47 10.32 -11.12
C LEU A 55 3.45 8.88 -11.62
N LEU A 56 2.32 8.38 -12.12
CA LEU A 56 2.22 6.99 -12.55
C LEU A 56 3.04 6.73 -13.82
N PRO A 57 3.63 5.52 -13.96
CA PRO A 57 4.22 5.13 -15.23
C PRO A 57 3.17 5.07 -16.34
N LYS A 58 3.64 5.07 -17.59
CA LYS A 58 2.76 4.99 -18.75
C LYS A 58 1.87 3.74 -18.70
N ASP A 59 0.58 3.94 -18.99
CA ASP A 59 -0.47 2.91 -19.03
C ASP A 59 -0.88 2.33 -17.66
N TRP A 60 -0.41 2.91 -16.56
CA TRP A 60 -0.87 2.57 -15.22
C TRP A 60 -2.10 3.38 -14.81
N ARG A 61 -2.94 2.81 -13.95
CA ARG A 61 -4.16 3.47 -13.45
C ARG A 61 -4.36 3.27 -11.94
N ILE A 62 -5.12 4.18 -11.34
CA ILE A 62 -5.60 4.04 -9.95
C ILE A 62 -7.01 3.47 -9.98
N LEU A 63 -7.25 2.45 -9.17
CA LEU A 63 -8.57 1.90 -8.88
C LEU A 63 -8.83 1.97 -7.37
N SER A 64 -10.09 1.91 -6.98
CA SER A 64 -10.49 1.77 -5.58
C SER A 64 -11.36 0.54 -5.46
N TYR A 65 -11.25 -0.16 -4.33
CA TYR A 65 -12.24 -1.14 -3.95
C TYR A 65 -13.06 -0.62 -2.78
N ILE A 66 -14.38 -0.57 -2.98
CA ILE A 66 -15.32 -0.58 -1.86
C ILE A 66 -15.44 -2.03 -1.41
N THR A 67 -14.60 -2.50 -0.50
CA THR A 67 -14.89 -3.81 0.14
C THR A 67 -16.02 -3.62 1.16
N PRO A 68 -17.15 -4.34 1.08
CA PRO A 68 -18.23 -4.27 2.08
C PRO A 68 -17.81 -4.68 3.50
N ARG A 69 -16.56 -5.16 3.67
CA ARG A 69 -15.97 -5.60 4.94
C ARG A 69 -14.47 -5.26 5.01
N GLY A 70 -14.14 -3.98 4.99
CA GLY A 70 -12.94 -3.41 5.64
C GLY A 70 -11.58 -4.11 5.44
N SER A 71 -11.34 -4.78 4.31
CA SER A 71 -10.10 -5.52 4.07
C SER A 71 -9.47 -5.22 2.70
N GLY A 72 -9.94 -4.18 2.00
CA GLY A 72 -9.19 -3.61 0.88
C GLY A 72 -7.96 -2.91 1.41
N GLU A 73 -6.83 -3.62 1.45
CA GLU A 73 -5.51 -3.04 1.70
C GLU A 73 -5.06 -2.29 0.43
N LEU A 74 -4.40 -1.13 0.61
CA LEU A 74 -3.61 -0.52 -0.47
C LEU A 74 -2.64 -1.56 -1.05
N ARG A 75 -2.64 -1.73 -2.37
CA ARG A 75 -1.74 -2.68 -3.04
C ARG A 75 -1.50 -2.31 -4.50
N VAL A 76 -0.48 -2.94 -5.08
CA VAL A 76 -0.20 -2.87 -6.52
C VAL A 76 -0.43 -4.22 -7.21
N ASP A 77 -1.10 -4.17 -8.37
CA ASP A 77 -1.11 -5.25 -9.35
C ASP A 77 -0.23 -4.89 -10.56
N TYR A 78 0.91 -5.57 -10.67
CA TYR A 78 1.91 -5.32 -11.72
C TYR A 78 1.49 -5.84 -13.09
N LEU A 79 0.62 -6.86 -13.14
CA LEU A 79 0.18 -7.47 -14.39
C LEU A 79 -0.92 -6.63 -15.03
N LEU A 80 -1.85 -6.15 -14.21
CA LEU A 80 -2.93 -5.26 -14.64
C LEU A 80 -2.50 -3.79 -14.69
N LYS A 81 -1.33 -3.46 -14.13
CA LYS A 81 -0.77 -2.10 -14.02
C LYS A 81 -1.70 -1.16 -13.23
N GLU A 82 -2.09 -1.63 -12.06
CA GLU A 82 -3.07 -0.98 -11.21
C GLU A 82 -2.49 -0.67 -9.84
N VAL A 83 -2.68 0.58 -9.39
CA VAL A 83 -2.52 0.98 -8.00
C VAL A 83 -3.90 0.99 -7.38
N ILE A 84 -4.09 0.19 -6.35
CA ILE A 84 -5.36 0.02 -5.67
C ILE A 84 -5.34 0.82 -4.38
N ILE A 85 -6.33 1.70 -4.21
CA ILE A 85 -6.54 2.49 -3.00
C ILE A 85 -7.78 2.03 -2.24
N SER A 86 -7.85 2.43 -0.97
CA SER A 86 -8.96 2.12 -0.09
C SER A 86 -9.49 3.40 0.55
N GLU A 87 -10.74 3.76 0.24
CA GLU A 87 -11.40 4.94 0.79
C GLU A 87 -11.42 4.90 2.33
N ALA A 88 -11.67 3.73 2.91
CA ALA A 88 -11.68 3.53 4.36
C ALA A 88 -10.32 3.84 5.00
N GLU A 89 -9.22 3.47 4.34
CA GLU A 89 -7.88 3.80 4.82
C GLU A 89 -7.56 5.28 4.67
N VAL A 90 -8.03 5.93 3.60
CA VAL A 90 -7.89 7.38 3.43
C VAL A 90 -8.66 8.13 4.52
N LEU A 91 -9.88 7.71 4.84
CA LEU A 91 -10.69 8.28 5.92
C LEU A 91 -10.05 8.06 7.30
N ARG A 92 -9.47 6.87 7.54
CA ARG A 92 -8.81 6.52 8.81
C ARG A 92 -7.51 7.29 9.02
N GLU A 93 -6.64 7.32 8.01
CA GLU A 93 -5.29 7.90 8.13
C GLU A 93 -5.24 9.39 7.79
N GLY A 94 -6.27 9.90 7.10
CA GLY A 94 -6.36 11.28 6.65
C GLY A 94 -5.25 11.64 5.66
N TRP A 95 -4.68 12.83 5.82
CA TRP A 95 -3.57 13.33 4.99
C TRP A 95 -2.31 12.47 5.06
N ARG A 96 -2.12 11.70 6.14
CA ARG A 96 -0.98 10.77 6.23
C ARG A 96 -1.07 9.67 5.17
N ASN A 97 -2.27 9.32 4.72
CA ASN A 97 -2.45 8.31 3.68
C ASN A 97 -1.85 8.70 2.33
N MET A 98 -1.62 10.00 2.09
CA MET A 98 -0.87 10.45 0.91
C MET A 98 0.46 9.71 0.79
N LEU A 99 1.16 9.48 1.91
CA LEU A 99 2.44 8.79 1.91
C LEU A 99 2.29 7.29 1.55
N SER A 100 1.22 6.63 1.96
CA SER A 100 0.92 5.24 1.59
C SER A 100 0.50 5.10 0.13
N ILE A 101 -0.26 6.05 -0.40
CA ILE A 101 -0.59 6.06 -1.84
C ILE A 101 0.69 6.24 -2.66
N LEU A 102 1.59 7.15 -2.23
CA LEU A 102 2.90 7.30 -2.85
C LEU A 102 3.77 6.05 -2.71
N HIS A 103 3.64 5.28 -1.63
CA HIS A 103 4.31 3.98 -1.50
C HIS A 103 3.90 3.02 -2.62
N GLU A 104 2.61 2.86 -2.86
CA GLU A 104 2.10 2.01 -3.94
C GLU A 104 2.50 2.52 -5.33
N ILE A 105 2.41 3.84 -5.58
CA ILE A 105 2.93 4.43 -6.83
C ILE A 105 4.44 4.16 -6.96
N GLY A 106 5.18 4.18 -5.85
CA GLY A 106 6.60 3.86 -5.80
C GLY A 106 6.89 2.44 -6.29
N HIS A 107 6.08 1.45 -5.91
CA HIS A 107 6.20 0.10 -6.45
C HIS A 107 6.04 0.07 -7.98
N ALA A 108 5.04 0.78 -8.51
CA ALA A 108 4.83 0.88 -9.96
C ALA A 108 6.03 1.50 -10.69
N ILE A 109 6.57 2.60 -10.14
CA ILE A 109 7.71 3.32 -10.71
C ILE A 109 8.98 2.47 -10.69
N ILE A 110 9.27 1.78 -9.59
CA ILE A 110 10.45 0.93 -9.46
C ILE A 110 10.32 -0.27 -10.39
N TYR A 111 9.14 -0.89 -10.45
CA TYR A 111 8.86 -1.98 -11.39
C TYR A 111 9.16 -1.57 -12.84
N GLU A 112 8.72 -0.38 -13.27
CA GLU A 112 8.96 0.11 -14.64
C GLU A 112 10.37 0.67 -14.88
N SER A 113 11.21 0.81 -13.84
CA SER A 113 12.53 1.45 -13.96
C SER A 113 13.57 0.62 -14.73
N GLY A 114 13.34 -0.67 -14.97
CA GLY A 114 14.21 -1.50 -15.79
C GLY A 114 13.98 -3.01 -15.65
N SER A 115 14.58 -3.79 -16.54
CA SER A 115 14.43 -5.25 -16.59
C SER A 115 14.86 -5.95 -15.31
N ALA A 116 15.93 -5.47 -14.66
CA ALA A 116 16.40 -6.02 -13.39
C ALA A 116 15.34 -5.90 -12.27
N GLN A 117 14.64 -4.75 -12.20
CA GLN A 117 13.57 -4.56 -11.22
C GLN A 117 12.34 -5.40 -11.59
N LYS A 118 11.91 -5.41 -12.86
CA LYS A 118 10.81 -6.29 -13.30
C LYS A 118 11.05 -7.74 -12.90
N ASN A 119 12.25 -8.26 -13.15
CA ASN A 119 12.62 -9.62 -12.79
C ASN A 119 12.59 -9.85 -11.27
N LEU A 120 12.95 -8.86 -10.46
CA LEU A 120 12.87 -8.94 -9.00
C LEU A 120 11.42 -9.11 -8.52
N TYR A 121 10.49 -8.33 -9.07
CA TYR A 121 9.06 -8.43 -8.75
C TYR A 121 8.43 -9.74 -9.28
N LEU A 122 8.82 -10.17 -10.48
CA LEU A 122 8.36 -11.45 -11.03
C LEU A 122 8.90 -12.63 -10.20
N ARG A 123 10.15 -12.57 -9.73
CA ARG A 123 10.72 -13.57 -8.82
C ARG A 123 10.01 -13.59 -7.47
N LYS A 124 9.63 -12.43 -6.92
CA LYS A 124 8.78 -12.33 -5.71
C LYS A 124 7.47 -13.11 -5.92
N ALA A 125 6.76 -12.87 -7.02
CA ALA A 125 5.50 -13.56 -7.30
C ALA A 125 5.68 -15.08 -7.41
N GLN A 126 6.72 -15.54 -8.14
CA GLN A 126 7.06 -16.96 -8.26
C GLN A 126 7.39 -17.60 -6.90
N LEU A 127 8.19 -16.93 -6.07
CA LEU A 127 8.53 -17.43 -4.74
C LEU A 127 7.31 -17.56 -3.83
N LEU A 128 6.35 -16.65 -3.92
CA LEU A 128 5.10 -16.75 -3.16
C LEU A 128 4.29 -17.98 -3.59
N GLU A 129 4.24 -18.29 -4.89
CA GLU A 129 3.63 -19.53 -5.38
C GLU A 129 4.39 -20.79 -4.91
N GLU A 130 5.72 -20.76 -4.97
CA GLU A 130 6.57 -21.86 -4.51
C GLU A 130 6.40 -22.12 -3.00
N ILE A 131 6.27 -21.08 -2.18
CA ILE A 131 6.06 -21.18 -0.73
C ILE A 131 4.69 -21.80 -0.41
N ILE A 132 3.65 -21.57 -1.20
CA ILE A 132 2.36 -22.25 -1.01
C ILE A 132 2.53 -23.77 -1.13
N VAL A 133 3.39 -24.22 -2.06
CA VAL A 133 3.68 -25.65 -2.29
C VAL A 133 4.68 -26.20 -1.27
N PHE A 134 5.67 -25.40 -0.87
CA PHE A 134 6.77 -25.78 0.03
C PHE A 134 6.92 -24.79 1.20
N PRO A 135 5.92 -24.71 2.11
CA PRO A 135 5.84 -23.64 3.10
C PRO A 135 6.98 -23.64 4.14
N ASN A 136 7.68 -24.77 4.27
CA ASN A 136 8.73 -24.97 5.26
C ASN A 136 10.14 -24.99 4.65
N ASP A 137 10.33 -24.63 3.37
CA ASP A 137 11.68 -24.53 2.81
C ASP A 137 12.37 -23.24 3.30
N PRO A 138 13.38 -23.33 4.18
CA PRO A 138 14.01 -22.15 4.76
C PRO A 138 14.76 -21.30 3.72
N LYS A 139 15.14 -21.88 2.58
CA LYS A 139 15.79 -21.12 1.50
C LYS A 139 14.79 -20.25 0.77
N LEU A 140 13.60 -20.80 0.47
CA LEU A 140 12.52 -20.05 -0.19
C LEU A 140 12.03 -18.92 0.69
N VAL A 141 11.80 -19.20 1.98
CA VAL A 141 11.40 -18.18 2.96
C VAL A 141 12.43 -17.07 3.05
N LYS A 142 13.72 -17.41 3.20
CA LYS A 142 14.78 -16.41 3.28
C LYS A 142 14.91 -15.58 1.98
N GLU A 143 14.76 -16.22 0.82
CA GLU A 143 14.83 -15.53 -0.47
C GLU A 143 13.67 -14.54 -0.62
N VAL A 144 12.43 -14.96 -0.31
CA VAL A 144 11.27 -14.08 -0.42
C VAL A 144 11.36 -12.90 0.55
N GLU A 145 11.79 -13.14 1.80
CA GLU A 145 11.98 -12.07 2.79
C GLU A 145 13.03 -11.06 2.32
N THR A 146 14.12 -11.53 1.72
CA THR A 146 15.19 -10.67 1.20
C THR A 146 14.68 -9.80 0.05
N ILE A 147 13.98 -10.41 -0.92
CA ILE A 147 13.46 -9.72 -2.09
C ILE A 147 12.37 -8.72 -1.69
N MET A 148 11.42 -9.14 -0.87
CA MET A 148 10.36 -8.26 -0.39
C MET A 148 10.94 -7.12 0.45
N SER A 149 11.85 -7.39 1.40
CA SER A 149 12.48 -6.32 2.19
C SER A 149 13.16 -5.28 1.30
N LYS A 150 13.80 -5.70 0.21
CA LYS A 150 14.38 -4.79 -0.77
C LYS A 150 13.32 -3.97 -1.49
N ILE A 151 12.28 -4.62 -2.02
CA ILE A 151 11.18 -3.98 -2.74
C ILE A 151 10.48 -2.92 -1.86
N GLU A 152 10.10 -3.27 -0.63
CA GLU A 152 9.44 -2.36 0.31
C GLU A 152 10.34 -1.17 0.65
N LYS A 153 11.62 -1.40 0.96
CA LYS A 153 12.57 -0.31 1.27
C LYS A 153 12.75 0.66 0.11
N ASP A 154 12.91 0.13 -1.10
CA ASP A 154 13.11 0.96 -2.29
C ASP A 154 11.84 1.80 -2.57
N ALA A 155 10.65 1.22 -2.41
CA ALA A 155 9.37 1.91 -2.58
C ALA A 155 9.13 3.00 -1.53
N TRP A 156 9.35 2.72 -0.24
CA TRP A 156 9.26 3.74 0.81
C TRP A 156 10.29 4.86 0.63
N ALA A 157 11.52 4.53 0.20
CA ALA A 157 12.54 5.53 -0.09
C ALA A 157 12.17 6.43 -1.27
N TRP A 158 11.46 5.91 -2.26
CA TRP A 158 10.87 6.70 -3.34
C TRP A 158 9.73 7.59 -2.80
N ALA A 159 8.78 7.00 -2.10
CA ALA A 159 7.59 7.69 -1.58
C ALA A 159 7.93 8.87 -0.68
N ILE A 160 8.85 8.70 0.26
CA ILE A 160 9.30 9.77 1.16
C ILE A 160 9.94 10.93 0.38
N ARG A 161 10.67 10.61 -0.69
CA ARG A 161 11.34 11.62 -1.52
C ARG A 161 10.33 12.42 -2.33
N GLU A 162 9.38 11.75 -2.98
CA GLU A 162 8.34 12.42 -3.76
C GLU A 162 7.37 13.18 -2.85
N PHE A 163 7.01 12.63 -1.69
CA PHE A 163 6.23 13.33 -0.68
C PHE A 163 6.86 14.68 -0.33
N LYS A 164 8.15 14.69 0.01
CA LYS A 164 8.87 15.94 0.33
C LYS A 164 8.91 16.92 -0.84
N LYS A 165 9.11 16.43 -2.07
CA LYS A 165 9.10 17.29 -3.27
C LYS A 165 7.74 17.92 -3.50
N ILE A 166 6.66 17.15 -3.40
CA ILE A 166 5.28 17.64 -3.57
C ILE A 166 4.96 18.69 -2.52
N LEU A 167 5.29 18.43 -1.25
CA LEU A 167 5.08 19.40 -0.19
C LEU A 167 5.88 20.69 -0.43
N GLN A 168 7.14 20.57 -0.86
CA GLN A 168 7.96 21.74 -1.22
C GLN A 168 7.35 22.51 -2.40
N GLU A 169 6.89 21.81 -3.44
CA GLU A 169 6.27 22.42 -4.60
C GLU A 169 4.97 23.14 -4.22
N LEU A 170 4.16 22.54 -3.36
CA LEU A 170 2.90 23.10 -2.87
C LEU A 170 3.08 24.09 -1.71
N ASN A 171 4.31 24.35 -1.25
CA ASN A 171 4.59 25.17 -0.08
C ASN A 171 3.81 24.72 1.18
N ILE A 172 3.67 23.42 1.37
CA ILE A 172 3.01 22.81 2.53
C ILE A 172 4.06 22.43 3.57
N ASP A 173 3.86 22.85 4.82
CA ASP A 173 4.70 22.39 5.94
C ASP A 173 4.38 20.93 6.28
N GLN A 174 5.38 20.05 6.16
CA GLN A 174 5.27 18.64 6.54
C GLN A 174 4.70 18.45 7.94
N ARG A 175 4.97 19.37 8.88
CA ARG A 175 4.52 19.28 10.28
C ARG A 175 3.00 19.29 10.44
N ILE A 176 2.27 19.77 9.44
CA ILE A 176 0.81 19.72 9.41
C ILE A 176 0.31 18.28 9.20
N ILE A 177 1.08 17.45 8.48
CA ILE A 177 0.73 16.06 8.17
C ILE A 177 1.40 15.10 9.16
N PHE A 178 2.70 15.31 9.40
CA PHE A 178 3.52 14.56 10.34
C PHE A 178 4.26 15.54 11.24
N GLU A 179 3.83 15.64 12.51
CA GLU A 179 4.36 16.57 13.53
C GLU A 179 5.90 16.62 13.60
N SER A 180 6.55 15.49 13.31
CA SER A 180 8.00 15.37 13.24
C SER A 180 8.45 14.31 12.24
N ASN A 181 9.75 14.29 11.92
CA ASN A 181 10.36 13.20 11.16
C ASN A 181 10.27 11.85 11.90
N ASP A 182 10.24 11.86 13.24
CA ASP A 182 10.08 10.63 14.03
C ASP A 182 8.68 10.06 13.87
N LYS A 183 7.64 10.92 13.78
CA LYS A 183 6.26 10.47 13.49
C LYS A 183 6.10 9.92 12.07
N LEU A 184 6.76 10.53 11.09
CA LEU A 184 6.83 9.96 9.74
C LEU A 184 7.52 8.58 9.77
N ARG A 185 8.64 8.46 10.50
CA ARG A 185 9.37 7.20 10.63
C ARG A 185 8.56 6.13 11.35
N GLU A 186 7.85 6.50 12.42
CA GLU A 186 6.93 5.62 13.15
C GLU A 186 5.84 5.09 12.22
N TYR A 187 5.23 5.96 11.41
CA TYR A 187 4.24 5.58 10.41
C TYR A 187 4.79 4.52 9.46
N VAL A 188 5.93 4.77 8.82
CA VAL A 188 6.58 3.80 7.90
C VAL A 188 6.95 2.50 8.62
N ASN A 189 7.43 2.58 9.86
CA ASN A 189 7.82 1.41 10.64
C ASN A 189 6.62 0.52 11.01
N ILE A 190 5.43 1.09 11.22
CA ILE A 190 4.20 0.30 11.46
C ILE A 190 3.94 -0.58 10.23
N PHE A 191 3.92 -0.02 9.03
CA PHE A 191 3.74 -0.81 7.79
C PHE A 191 4.83 -1.88 7.61
N LEU A 192 6.10 -1.53 7.85
CA LEU A 192 7.20 -2.49 7.76
C LEU A 192 7.15 -3.58 8.84
N THR A 193 6.49 -3.32 9.98
CA THR A 193 6.34 -4.29 11.08
C THR A 193 5.12 -5.16 10.87
N ASP A 194 4.00 -4.62 10.37
CA ASP A 194 2.82 -5.38 9.97
C ASP A 194 3.15 -6.34 8.83
N TYR A 195 4.00 -5.90 7.90
CA TYR A 195 4.60 -6.76 6.87
C TYR A 195 5.40 -7.93 7.47
N LYS A 196 6.20 -7.69 8.52
CA LYS A 196 6.91 -8.75 9.24
C LYS A 196 5.98 -9.64 10.08
N GLY A 197 4.83 -9.10 10.49
CA GLY A 197 3.78 -9.82 11.20
C GLY A 197 3.03 -10.85 10.34
N TRP A 198 2.98 -10.65 9.02
CA TRP A 198 2.44 -11.63 8.08
C TRP A 198 3.22 -12.96 8.13
N GLY A 199 4.56 -12.90 8.11
CA GLY A 199 5.39 -14.10 8.30
C GLY A 199 5.15 -14.81 9.64
N ILE A 200 4.86 -14.08 10.72
CA ILE A 200 4.54 -14.65 12.04
C ILE A 200 3.13 -15.28 12.08
N LYS A 201 2.14 -14.65 11.46
CA LYS A 201 0.77 -15.20 11.36
C LYS A 201 0.74 -16.48 10.53
N ASP A 202 1.53 -16.56 9.47
CA ASP A 202 1.65 -17.77 8.66
C ASP A 202 2.35 -18.90 9.44
N ILE A 203 3.40 -18.60 10.22
CA ILE A 203 4.06 -19.60 11.11
C ILE A 203 3.12 -20.14 12.19
N LYS A 204 2.25 -19.29 12.76
CA LYS A 204 1.23 -19.74 13.71
C LYS A 204 0.18 -20.67 13.08
N ASN A 205 0.03 -20.63 11.76
CA ASN A 205 -0.92 -21.45 11.00
C ASN A 205 -0.24 -22.63 10.27
N MET A 206 1.09 -22.73 10.29
CA MET A 206 1.85 -23.84 9.71
C MET A 206 1.59 -25.16 10.48
N GLN A 207 1.35 -26.24 9.73
CA GLN A 207 1.29 -27.60 10.28
C GLN A 207 2.70 -28.13 10.59
N ILE A 208 3.35 -27.51 11.56
CA ILE A 208 4.65 -27.91 12.13
C ILE A 208 4.47 -28.23 13.61
N SER A 209 5.41 -28.96 14.21
CA SER A 209 5.33 -29.27 15.63
C SER A 209 5.40 -28.00 16.48
N GLU A 210 4.82 -28.04 17.68
CA GLU A 210 4.78 -26.90 18.60
C GLU A 210 6.20 -26.43 18.97
N GLN A 211 7.15 -27.37 19.07
CA GLN A 211 8.56 -27.07 19.32
C GLN A 211 9.21 -26.35 18.13
N GLU A 212 9.03 -26.82 16.89
CA GLU A 212 9.55 -26.15 15.69
C GLU A 212 8.95 -24.75 15.53
N ARG A 213 7.68 -24.59 15.89
CA ARG A 213 6.98 -23.31 15.88
C ARG A 213 7.56 -22.34 16.91
N GLU A 214 7.82 -22.79 18.13
CA GLU A 214 8.45 -21.98 19.17
C GLU A 214 9.89 -21.58 18.79
N GLU A 215 10.67 -22.52 18.23
CA GLU A 215 12.02 -22.26 17.75
C GLU A 215 12.05 -21.23 16.60
N LEU A 216 11.12 -21.33 15.65
CA LEU A 216 10.95 -20.36 14.56
C LEU A 216 10.52 -18.98 15.08
N LEU A 217 9.55 -18.92 15.98
CA LEU A 217 9.10 -17.67 16.59
C LEU A 217 10.20 -17.01 17.41
N GLU A 218 10.99 -17.78 18.14
CA GLU A 218 12.13 -17.29 18.92
C GLU A 218 13.28 -16.83 18.02
N TYR A 219 13.58 -17.56 16.94
CA TYR A 219 14.57 -17.18 15.93
C TYR A 219 14.21 -15.85 15.26
N ILE A 220 12.96 -15.71 14.84
CA ILE A 220 12.41 -14.47 14.24
C ILE A 220 12.44 -13.33 15.26
N SER A 221 12.01 -13.58 16.50
CA SER A 221 12.08 -12.58 17.58
C SER A 221 13.52 -12.09 17.79
N LYS A 222 14.52 -12.99 17.77
CA LYS A 222 15.95 -12.66 17.88
C LYS A 222 16.47 -11.84 16.70
N LEU A 223 16.05 -12.15 15.47
CA LEU A 223 16.41 -11.36 14.27
C LEU A 223 15.89 -9.92 14.30
N TYR A 224 14.84 -9.65 15.09
CA TYR A 224 14.19 -8.34 15.17
C TYR A 224 14.39 -7.61 16.51
N THR A 225 15.04 -8.24 17.49
CA THR A 225 15.41 -7.63 18.77
C THR A 225 16.85 -7.15 18.84
N THR A 226 17.70 -7.44 17.84
CA THR A 226 18.99 -6.73 17.68
C THR A 226 18.76 -5.30 17.19
N LYS A 227 18.22 -4.46 18.07
CA LYS A 227 18.48 -3.03 18.11
C LYS A 227 19.90 -2.82 18.62
N ASP A 228 20.63 -1.95 17.93
CA ASP A 228 21.56 -1.00 18.52
C ASP A 228 22.60 -1.55 19.52
N GLU A 229 23.63 -2.22 19.01
CA GLU A 229 24.97 -2.13 19.62
C GLU A 229 25.97 -1.61 18.59
N LYS A 230 25.96 -0.28 18.41
CA LYS A 230 27.13 0.52 18.04
C LYS A 230 27.07 1.86 18.76
#